data_AF-A0A522UB42-F1
#
_entry.id   AF-A0A522UB42-F1
#
_cell.length_a   1.000
_cell.length_b   1.000
_cell.length_c   1.000
_cell.angle_alpha   90.00
_cell.angle_beta   90.00
_cell.angle_gamma   90.00
#
_symmetry.space_group_name_H-M   'P 1'
#
loop_
_entity.id
_entity.type
_entity.pdbx_description
1 polymer ?
#
loop_
_entity_poly.entity_id
_entity_poly.type
_entity_poly.pdbx_seq_one_letter_code
_entity_poly.pdbx_strand_id
1 'polypeptide(L)'
;VWAFMFVRAVGLGPFPGVLAIAISYSGMLGKVYSEILEHVNPGPLEALQATGASRLTILLYGLLPQSLPNLVSYTLYRWECAIRASAILGFVGAGGLGQQIEISMRMFNFHQVTTLVAILFVMVAAVDALSARVRSAILGRSSV
;
A
#
# COMPACT_ATOMS: atom_id res chain seq x y z
N VAL A 1 -10.80 -2.58 -14.36
CA VAL A 1 -10.40 -3.45 -15.49
C VAL A 1 -9.77 -4.75 -15.00
N TRP A 2 -8.65 -4.73 -14.27
CA TRP A 2 -7.96 -5.93 -13.79
C TRP A 2 -8.84 -6.91 -12.98
N ALA A 3 -9.70 -6.41 -12.08
CA ALA A 3 -10.58 -7.26 -11.29
C ALA A 3 -11.52 -8.12 -12.15
N PHE A 4 -12.19 -7.53 -13.15
CA PHE A 4 -13.07 -8.28 -14.06
C PHE A 4 -12.30 -9.28 -14.94
N MET A 5 -11.07 -8.95 -15.34
CA MET A 5 -10.20 -9.88 -16.07
C MET A 5 -9.83 -11.10 -15.22
N PHE A 6 -9.40 -10.89 -13.97
CA PHE A 6 -9.04 -11.99 -13.06
C PHE A 6 -10.24 -12.82 -12.61
N VAL A 7 -11.41 -12.19 -12.40
CA VAL A 7 -12.66 -12.92 -12.13
C VAL A 7 -13.00 -13.85 -13.29
N ARG A 8 -12.80 -13.43 -14.54
CA ARG A 8 -13.04 -14.29 -15.71
C ARG A 8 -11.99 -15.38 -15.87
N ALA A 9 -10.75 -15.15 -15.42
CA ALA A 9 -9.64 -16.10 -15.54
C ALA A 9 -9.59 -17.16 -14.43
N VAL A 10 -9.88 -16.77 -13.17
CA VAL A 10 -9.70 -17.64 -11.98
C VAL A 10 -11.02 -17.96 -11.27
N GLY A 11 -12.12 -17.35 -11.69
CA GLY A 11 -13.44 -17.51 -11.08
C GLY A 11 -13.75 -16.46 -10.02
N LEU A 12 -14.96 -16.54 -9.46
CA LEU A 12 -15.43 -15.65 -8.40
C LEU A 12 -14.80 -15.99 -7.05
N GLY A 13 -14.52 -14.97 -6.23
CA GLY A 13 -13.95 -15.14 -4.90
C GLY A 13 -12.90 -14.08 -4.53
N PRO A 14 -12.27 -14.19 -3.36
CA PRO A 14 -11.30 -13.20 -2.87
C PRO A 14 -9.96 -13.18 -3.61
N PHE A 15 -9.58 -14.30 -4.20
CA PHE A 15 -8.32 -14.45 -4.91
C PHE A 15 -8.12 -13.49 -6.11
N PRO A 16 -9.05 -13.36 -7.08
CA PRO A 16 -8.91 -12.39 -8.17
C PRO A 16 -8.85 -10.95 -7.68
N GLY A 17 -9.47 -10.65 -6.54
CA GLY A 17 -9.41 -9.33 -5.93
C GLY A 17 -8.01 -8.98 -5.42
N VAL A 18 -7.39 -9.91 -4.71
CA VAL A 18 -6.01 -9.79 -4.24
C VAL A 18 -5.04 -9.65 -5.42
N LEU A 19 -5.21 -10.45 -6.48
CA LEU A 19 -4.37 -10.37 -7.68
C LEU A 19 -4.52 -9.02 -8.40
N ALA A 20 -5.75 -8.51 -8.54
CA ALA A 20 -6.01 -7.23 -9.17
C ALA A 20 -5.31 -6.08 -8.44
N ILE A 21 -5.36 -6.10 -7.10
CA ILE A 21 -4.65 -5.11 -6.27
C ILE A 21 -3.14 -5.32 -6.39
N ALA A 22 -2.64 -6.54 -6.23
CA ALA A 22 -1.21 -6.85 -6.26
C ALA A 22 -0.53 -6.36 -7.55
N ILE A 23 -1.13 -6.64 -8.71
CA ILE A 23 -0.57 -6.26 -10.02
C ILE A 23 -0.66 -4.75 -10.25
N SER A 24 -1.78 -4.13 -9.88
CA SER A 24 -1.94 -2.68 -10.03
C SER A 24 -0.93 -1.92 -9.15
N TYR A 25 -0.63 -2.47 -7.98
CA TYR A 25 0.25 -1.84 -6.99
C TYR A 25 1.72 -2.11 -7.27
N SER A 26 2.09 -3.30 -7.75
CA SER A 26 3.48 -3.65 -8.07
C SER A 26 4.07 -2.76 -9.17
N GLY A 27 3.30 -2.53 -10.24
CA GLY A 27 3.74 -1.65 -11.34
C GLY A 27 3.95 -0.19 -10.89
N MET A 28 3.05 0.32 -10.05
CA MET A 28 3.15 1.67 -9.51
C MET A 28 4.31 1.82 -8.51
N LEU A 29 4.48 0.84 -7.61
CA LEU A 29 5.58 0.82 -6.64
C LEU A 29 6.93 0.78 -7.36
N GLY A 30 7.07 -0.02 -8.42
CA GLY A 30 8.32 -0.08 -9.19
C GLY A 30 8.75 1.28 -9.74
N LYS A 31 7.82 2.00 -10.38
CA LYS A 31 8.08 3.35 -10.91
C LYS A 31 8.43 4.35 -9.81
N VAL A 32 7.68 4.38 -8.72
CA VAL A 32 7.92 5.37 -7.67
C VAL A 32 9.18 5.04 -6.88
N TYR A 33 9.52 3.76 -6.71
CA TYR A 33 10.78 3.38 -6.09
C TYR A 33 11.97 3.78 -6.95
N SER A 34 11.90 3.65 -8.28
CA SER A 34 12.98 4.16 -9.15
C SER A 34 13.11 5.68 -9.04
N GLU A 35 12.00 6.42 -9.05
CA GLU A 35 12.03 7.88 -8.84
C GLU A 35 12.65 8.25 -7.49
N ILE A 36 12.27 7.58 -6.39
CA ILE A 36 12.83 7.84 -5.05
C ILE A 36 14.33 7.55 -5.01
N LEU A 37 14.79 6.49 -5.67
CA LEU A 37 16.21 6.12 -5.72
C LEU A 37 17.03 7.09 -6.58
N GLU A 38 16.46 7.61 -7.67
CA GLU A 38 17.12 8.59 -8.55
C GLU A 38 17.26 9.97 -7.91
N HIS A 39 16.36 10.35 -6.98
CA HIS A 39 16.39 11.65 -6.30
C HIS A 39 17.31 11.70 -5.08
N VAL A 40 18.08 10.65 -4.80
CA VAL A 40 19.04 10.63 -3.68
C VAL A 40 20.23 11.53 -3.98
N ASN A 41 20.73 12.26 -2.97
CA ASN A 41 21.87 13.16 -3.14
C ASN A 41 23.13 12.36 -3.54
N PRO A 42 23.83 12.72 -4.63
CA PRO A 42 25.00 11.99 -5.10
C PRO A 42 26.20 12.13 -4.16
N GLY A 43 26.27 13.16 -3.31
CA GLY A 43 27.46 13.45 -2.47
C GLY A 43 27.93 12.27 -1.59
N PRO A 44 27.07 11.66 -0.75
CA PRO A 44 27.44 10.48 0.03
C PRO A 44 27.81 9.26 -0.84
N LEU A 45 27.25 9.17 -2.05
CA LEU A 45 27.50 8.09 -3.00
C LEU A 45 28.90 8.21 -3.62
N GLU A 46 29.29 9.43 -4.00
CA GLU A 46 30.61 9.78 -4.52
C GLU A 46 31.71 9.62 -3.45
N ALA A 47 31.43 9.98 -2.21
CA ALA A 47 32.34 9.77 -1.08
C ALA A 47 32.64 8.27 -0.86
N LEU A 48 31.62 7.41 -0.92
CA LEU A 48 31.79 5.95 -0.85
C LEU A 48 32.57 5.40 -2.05
N GLN A 49 32.32 5.92 -3.26
CA GLN A 49 33.10 5.53 -4.45
C GLN A 49 34.58 5.91 -4.34
N ALA A 50 34.88 7.09 -3.79
CA ALA A 50 36.25 7.56 -3.59
C ALA A 50 37.05 6.67 -2.61
N THR A 51 36.38 5.96 -1.69
CA THR A 51 37.01 4.99 -0.79
C THR A 51 37.29 3.62 -1.43
N GLY A 52 36.92 3.42 -2.69
CA GLY A 52 37.08 2.13 -3.39
C GLY A 52 36.00 1.10 -3.04
N ALA A 53 34.86 1.53 -2.48
CA ALA A 53 33.77 0.65 -2.08
C ALA A 53 33.14 -0.07 -3.29
N SER A 54 32.76 -1.34 -3.10
CA SER A 54 32.08 -2.12 -4.14
C SER A 54 30.69 -1.54 -4.46
N ARG A 55 30.19 -1.77 -5.68
CA ARG A 55 28.84 -1.33 -6.09
C ARG A 55 27.73 -1.81 -5.14
N LEU A 56 27.90 -2.99 -4.55
CA LEU A 56 26.94 -3.55 -3.59
C LEU A 56 26.97 -2.79 -2.26
N THR A 57 28.17 -2.41 -1.81
CA THR A 57 28.38 -1.61 -0.58
C THR A 57 27.78 -0.22 -0.73
N ILE A 58 27.99 0.42 -1.88
CA ILE A 58 27.42 1.75 -2.20
C ILE A 58 25.89 1.68 -2.20
N LEU A 59 25.31 0.61 -2.75
CA LEU A 59 23.86 0.42 -2.77
C LEU A 59 23.30 0.19 -1.35
N LEU A 60 23.89 -0.72 -0.58
CA LEU A 60 23.39 -1.10 0.75
C LEU A 60 23.63 -0.05 1.84
N TYR A 61 24.75 0.69 1.77
CA TYR A 61 25.17 1.63 2.82
C TYR A 61 25.13 3.10 2.40
N GLY A 62 25.01 3.39 1.11
CA GLY A 62 24.82 4.76 0.61
C GLY A 62 23.38 5.02 0.21
N LEU A 63 22.89 4.28 -0.79
CA LEU A 63 21.61 4.55 -1.45
C LEU A 63 20.39 4.09 -0.63
N LEU A 64 20.45 2.87 -0.07
CA LEU A 64 19.35 2.27 0.68
C LEU A 64 19.01 3.04 1.97
N PRO A 65 19.95 3.39 2.88
CA PRO A 65 19.62 4.09 4.12
C PRO A 65 19.08 5.51 3.89
N GLN A 66 19.51 6.18 2.82
CA GLN A 66 18.99 7.52 2.48
C GLN A 66 17.57 7.47 1.90
N SER A 67 17.27 6.45 1.09
CA SER A 67 15.95 6.30 0.46
C SER A 67 14.94 5.55 1.34
N LEU A 68 15.40 4.76 2.32
CA LEU A 68 14.59 3.93 3.22
C LEU A 68 13.42 4.68 3.90
N PRO A 69 13.61 5.85 4.52
CA PRO A 69 12.52 6.59 5.16
C PRO A 69 11.38 6.92 4.19
N ASN A 70 11.72 7.35 2.97
CA ASN A 70 10.75 7.70 1.94
C ASN A 70 10.09 6.45 1.34
N LEU A 71 10.86 5.40 1.08
CA LEU A 71 10.34 4.11 0.62
C LEU A 71 9.32 3.56 1.60
N VAL A 72 9.67 3.42 2.88
CA VAL A 72 8.79 2.88 3.92
C VAL A 72 7.52 3.73 4.08
N SER A 73 7.66 5.06 4.10
CA SER A 73 6.51 5.97 4.19
C SER A 73 5.54 5.78 3.02
N TYR A 74 6.08 5.66 1.79
CA TYR A 74 5.26 5.44 0.60
C TYR A 74 4.62 4.05 0.57
N THR A 75 5.36 3.00 0.96
CA THR A 75 4.81 1.64 1.06
C THR A 75 3.64 1.59 2.02
N LEU A 76 3.77 2.21 3.20
CA LEU A 76 2.72 2.20 4.22
C LEU A 76 1.48 2.97 3.77
N TYR A 77 1.65 4.16 3.21
CA TYR A 77 0.55 4.92 2.62
C TYR A 77 -0.17 4.12 1.52
N ARG A 78 0.60 3.45 0.67
CA ARG A 78 0.05 2.63 -0.40
C ARG A 78 -0.66 1.41 0.17
N TRP A 79 -0.14 0.77 1.20
CA TRP A 79 -0.78 -0.35 1.89
C TRP A 79 -2.12 0.04 2.50
N GLU A 80 -2.24 1.22 3.11
CA GLU A 80 -3.53 1.78 3.56
C GLU A 80 -4.51 1.93 2.39
N CYS A 81 -4.06 2.51 1.28
CA CYS A 81 -4.89 2.64 0.08
C CYS A 81 -5.39 1.27 -0.42
N ALA A 82 -4.55 0.24 -0.34
CA ALA A 82 -4.91 -1.12 -0.73
C ALA A 82 -6.00 -1.70 0.18
N ILE A 83 -5.91 -1.47 1.49
CA ILE A 83 -6.94 -1.90 2.45
C ILE A 83 -8.28 -1.24 2.12
N ARG A 84 -8.28 0.08 1.88
CA ARG A 84 -9.49 0.83 1.49
C ARG A 84 -10.08 0.32 0.17
N ALA A 85 -9.22 0.08 -0.83
CA ALA A 85 -9.63 -0.47 -2.12
C ALA A 85 -10.23 -1.88 -1.99
N SER A 86 -9.72 -2.72 -1.08
CA SER A 86 -10.23 -4.08 -0.83
C SER A 86 -11.68 -4.08 -0.34
N ALA A 87 -12.07 -3.11 0.49
CA ALA A 87 -13.44 -2.98 0.97
C ALA A 87 -14.43 -2.66 -0.17
N ILE A 88 -14.02 -1.79 -1.11
CA ILE A 88 -14.80 -1.46 -2.32
C ILE A 88 -14.89 -2.68 -3.24
N LEU A 89 -13.79 -3.42 -3.39
CA LEU A 89 -13.73 -4.59 -4.26
C LEU A 89 -14.67 -5.71 -3.80
N GLY A 90 -14.97 -5.79 -2.50
CA GLY A 90 -15.94 -6.72 -1.95
C GLY A 90 -17.34 -6.58 -2.54
N PHE A 91 -17.74 -5.38 -2.98
CA PHE A 91 -19.03 -5.18 -3.68
C PHE A 91 -19.07 -5.77 -5.09
N VAL A 92 -17.91 -6.09 -5.69
CA VAL A 92 -17.80 -6.64 -7.04
C VAL A 92 -17.74 -8.18 -7.02
N GLY A 93 -18.04 -8.80 -5.87
CA GLY A 93 -17.98 -10.26 -5.71
C GLY A 93 -16.58 -10.82 -5.45
N ALA A 94 -15.63 -9.95 -5.06
CA ALA A 94 -14.29 -10.35 -4.65
C ALA A 94 -14.21 -10.74 -3.16
N GLY A 95 -15.31 -11.12 -2.49
CA GLY A 95 -15.30 -11.50 -1.08
C GLY A 95 -15.02 -10.35 -0.09
N GLY A 96 -15.15 -10.65 1.21
CA GLY A 96 -14.79 -9.72 2.30
C GLY A 96 -15.94 -8.84 2.81
N LEU A 97 -15.58 -7.75 3.50
CA LEU A 97 -16.54 -6.87 4.19
C LEU A 97 -17.57 -6.25 3.23
N GLY A 98 -17.15 -5.79 2.05
CA GLY A 98 -18.06 -5.23 1.05
C GLY A 98 -19.12 -6.22 0.56
N GLN A 99 -18.76 -7.50 0.40
CA GLN A 99 -19.70 -8.55 0.00
C GLN A 99 -20.74 -8.81 1.09
N GLN A 100 -20.33 -8.80 2.37
CA GLN A 100 -21.26 -8.97 3.49
C GLN A 100 -22.23 -7.79 3.62
N ILE A 101 -21.78 -6.57 3.31
CA ILE A 101 -22.65 -5.38 3.26
C ILE A 101 -23.69 -5.56 2.15
N GLU A 102 -23.28 -5.98 0.95
CA GLU A 102 -24.17 -6.21 -0.18
C GLU A 102 -25.24 -7.28 0.13
N ILE A 103 -24.82 -8.42 0.70
CA ILE A 103 -25.72 -9.51 1.09
C ILE A 103 -26.73 -9.03 2.16
N SER A 104 -26.26 -8.28 3.16
CA SER A 104 -27.12 -7.74 4.22
C SER A 104 -28.14 -6.72 3.69
N MET A 105 -27.74 -5.89 2.71
CA MET A 105 -28.65 -4.98 2.02
C MET A 105 -29.72 -5.74 1.21
N ARG A 106 -29.34 -6.81 0.50
CA ARG A 106 -30.28 -7.66 -0.25
C ARG A 106 -31.29 -8.37 0.65
N MET A 107 -30.90 -8.69 1.88
CA MET A 107 -31.79 -9.28 2.90
C MET A 107 -32.63 -8.24 3.66
N PHE A 108 -32.54 -6.96 3.30
CA PHE A 108 -33.17 -5.84 4.03
C PHE A 108 -32.80 -5.79 5.53
N ASN A 109 -31.66 -6.38 5.91
CA ASN A 109 -31.18 -6.38 7.29
C ASN A 109 -30.36 -5.13 7.58
N PHE A 110 -31.06 -3.99 7.70
CA PHE A 110 -30.42 -2.70 7.91
C PHE A 110 -29.58 -2.62 9.19
N HIS A 111 -29.93 -3.38 10.23
CA HIS A 111 -29.15 -3.44 11.46
C HIS A 111 -27.74 -4.01 11.23
N GLN A 112 -27.65 -5.10 10.45
CA GLN A 112 -26.38 -5.70 10.08
C GLN A 112 -25.58 -4.79 9.14
N VAL A 113 -26.24 -4.11 8.20
CA VAL A 113 -25.61 -3.13 7.29
C VAL A 113 -24.95 -2.00 8.09
N THR A 114 -25.65 -1.37 9.02
CA THR A 114 -25.11 -0.27 9.83
C THR A 114 -23.90 -0.72 10.64
N THR A 115 -23.95 -1.93 11.21
CA THR A 115 -22.84 -2.50 11.98
C THR A 115 -21.60 -2.74 11.11
N LEU A 116 -21.77 -3.34 9.92
CA LEU A 116 -20.67 -3.58 8.99
C LEU A 116 -20.05 -2.29 8.46
N VAL A 117 -20.87 -1.28 8.16
CA VAL A 117 -20.40 0.05 7.74
C VAL A 117 -19.64 0.74 8.87
N ALA A 118 -20.13 0.66 10.11
CA ALA A 118 -19.43 1.21 11.27
C ALA A 118 -18.07 0.54 11.50
N ILE A 119 -17.99 -0.79 11.40
CA ILE A 119 -16.73 -1.54 11.48
C ILE A 119 -15.77 -1.11 10.39
N LEU A 120 -16.24 -0.99 9.14
CA LEU A 120 -15.43 -0.52 8.02
C LEU A 120 -14.88 0.88 8.30
N PHE A 121 -15.71 1.80 8.80
CA PHE A 121 -15.28 3.15 9.13
C PHE A 121 -14.22 3.18 10.23
N VAL A 122 -14.43 2.44 11.32
CA VAL A 122 -13.46 2.33 12.42
C VAL A 122 -12.14 1.73 11.94
N MET A 123 -12.20 0.69 11.11
CA MET A 123 -11.02 0.06 10.54
C MET A 123 -10.23 1.03 9.67
N VAL A 124 -10.90 1.74 8.76
CA VAL A 124 -10.25 2.75 7.90
C VAL A 124 -9.65 3.87 8.75
N ALA A 125 -10.39 4.40 9.72
CA ALA A 125 -9.89 5.44 10.61
C ALA A 125 -8.68 4.99 11.44
N ALA A 126 -8.66 3.73 11.90
CA ALA A 126 -7.53 3.16 12.62
C ALA A 126 -6.27 3.04 11.75
N VAL A 127 -6.42 2.63 10.49
CA VAL A 127 -5.32 2.56 9.54
C VAL A 127 -4.82 3.96 9.19
N ASP A 128 -5.70 4.92 8.91
CA ASP A 128 -5.34 6.31 8.62
C ASP A 128 -4.57 6.94 9.80
N ALA A 129 -5.01 6.68 11.03
CA ALA A 129 -4.32 7.14 12.24
C ALA A 129 -2.94 6.48 12.41
N LEU A 130 -2.81 5.18 12.09
CA LEU A 130 -1.52 4.48 12.12
C LEU A 130 -0.55 5.05 11.07
N SER A 131 -1.01 5.23 9.84
CA SER A 131 -0.23 5.84 8.76
C SER A 131 0.21 7.26 9.11
N ALA A 132 -0.68 8.07 9.68
CA ALA A 132 -0.34 9.44 10.11
C ALA A 132 0.72 9.44 11.23
N ARG A 133 0.63 8.51 12.18
CA ARG A 133 1.65 8.33 13.24
C ARG A 133 3.00 7.88 12.68
N VAL A 134 3.02 6.93 11.76
CA VAL A 134 4.29 6.49 11.16
C VAL A 134 4.89 7.59 10.30
N ARG A 135 4.08 8.30 9.51
CA ARG A 135 4.54 9.43 8.70
C ARG A 135 5.14 10.56 9.55
N SER A 136 4.49 10.89 10.67
CA SER A 136 5.01 11.91 11.61
C SER A 136 6.26 11.44 12.34
N ALA A 137 6.37 10.17 12.72
CA ALA A 137 7.58 9.60 13.32
C ALA A 137 8.79 9.60 12.37
N ILE A 138 8.56 9.37 11.07
CA ILE A 138 9.61 9.36 10.05
C ILE A 138 10.03 10.79 9.67
N LEU A 139 9.07 11.70 9.45
CA LEU A 139 9.36 13.10 9.06
C LEU A 139 9.86 13.95 10.24
N GLY A 140 9.49 13.62 11.48
CA GLY A 140 9.95 14.33 12.68
C GLY A 140 11.45 14.16 13.02
N ARG A 141 12.21 13.41 12.21
CA ARG A 141 13.64 13.16 12.42
C ARG A 141 14.56 13.90 11.41
N SER A 142 13.99 14.70 10.50
CA SER A 142 14.75 15.50 9.52
C SER A 142 14.82 16.99 9.87
N SER A 143 14.86 17.33 11.16
CA SER A 143 15.07 18.70 11.62
C SER A 143 16.01 18.75 12.83
N VAL A 144 17.22 18.19 12.68
CA VAL A 144 18.40 18.58 13.45
C VAL A 144 19.61 18.50 12.53
#